data_AF-A0A1V4S3W2-F1
#
_entry.id   AF-A0A1V4S3W2-F1
#
_cell.length_a   1.000
_cell.length_b   1.000
_cell.length_c   1.000
_cell.angle_alpha   90.00
_cell.angle_beta   90.00
_cell.angle_gamma   90.00
#
_symmetry.space_group_name_H-M   'P 1'
#
loop_
_entity.id
_entity.type
_entity.pdbx_description
1 polymer ?
#
loop_
_entity_poly.entity_id
_entity_poly.type
_entity_poly.pdbx_seq_one_letter_code
_entity_poly.pdbx_strand_id
1 'polypeptide(L)'
;IGETAEKASFNWVMYLRKSGLWVEMDYSSRGLKSQMKKAGRLGARKVLIVGEDELTSGKGILRDMATRKQEEVQIEDIVNNLGQRT
;
A
#
# COMPACT_ATOMS: atom_id res chain seq x y z
N ILE A 1 -1.59 13.28 9.17
CA ILE A 1 -0.90 13.00 7.89
C ILE A 1 0.34 13.88 7.83
N GLY A 2 1.44 13.38 8.39
CA GLY A 2 2.74 14.06 8.36
C GLY A 2 3.40 14.02 6.97
N GLU A 3 4.03 15.13 6.60
CA GLU A 3 4.73 15.36 5.32
C GLU A 3 5.74 14.25 4.96
N THR A 4 6.32 13.59 5.95
CA THR A 4 7.28 12.50 5.78
C THR A 4 6.65 11.24 5.18
N ALA A 5 5.40 10.94 5.56
CA ALA A 5 4.66 9.79 5.05
C ALA A 5 4.32 9.93 3.58
N GLU A 6 4.04 11.16 3.16
CA GLU A 6 3.73 11.50 1.78
C GLU A 6 4.95 11.28 0.88
N LYS A 7 6.11 11.83 1.24
CA LYS A 7 7.33 11.69 0.43
C LYS A 7 7.79 10.24 0.27
N ALA A 8 7.80 9.46 1.35
CA ALA A 8 8.22 8.06 1.30
C ALA A 8 7.26 7.22 0.44
N SER A 9 5.95 7.36 0.66
CA SER A 9 4.95 6.62 -0.09
C SER A 9 4.91 7.02 -1.57
N PHE A 10 5.09 8.31 -1.88
CA PHE A 10 5.19 8.78 -3.26
C PHE A 10 6.37 8.15 -3.99
N ASN A 11 7.55 8.07 -3.35
CA ASN A 11 8.71 7.38 -3.92
C ASN A 11 8.44 5.91 -4.20
N TRP A 12 7.78 5.19 -3.29
CA TRP A 12 7.42 3.78 -3.48
C TRP A 12 6.42 3.59 -4.63
N VAL A 13 5.38 4.41 -4.70
CA VAL A 13 4.39 4.36 -5.79
C VAL A 13 5.07 4.63 -7.12
N MET A 14 5.97 5.61 -7.18
CA MET A 14 6.70 5.94 -8.41
C MET A 14 7.62 4.78 -8.84
N TYR A 15 8.32 4.16 -7.90
CA TYR A 15 9.17 2.99 -8.16
C TYR A 15 8.37 1.79 -8.66
N LEU A 16 7.25 1.47 -8.01
CA LEU A 16 6.38 0.36 -8.38
C LEU A 16 5.72 0.59 -9.75
N ARG A 17 5.25 1.81 -10.03
CA ARG A 17 4.74 2.18 -11.35
C ARG A 17 5.81 2.05 -12.44
N LYS A 18 7.04 2.47 -12.14
CA LYS A 18 8.17 2.33 -13.06
C LYS A 18 8.54 0.86 -13.30
N SER A 19 8.29 -0.01 -12.32
CA SER A 19 8.43 -1.47 -12.43
C SER A 19 7.24 -2.13 -13.16
N GLY A 20 6.31 -1.36 -13.71
CA GLY A 20 5.17 -1.87 -14.50
C GLY A 20 3.94 -2.25 -13.67
N LEU A 21 3.94 -1.99 -12.36
CA LEU A 21 2.84 -2.35 -11.47
C LEU A 21 1.83 -1.22 -11.34
N TRP A 22 0.55 -1.56 -11.43
CA TRP A 22 -0.52 -0.63 -11.14
C TRP A 22 -0.64 -0.42 -9.63
N VAL A 23 -0.14 0.72 -9.15
CA VAL A 23 -0.28 1.14 -7.75
C VAL A 23 -1.11 2.42 -7.66
N GLU A 24 -2.19 2.32 -6.91
CA GLU A 24 -3.08 3.41 -6.53
C GLU A 24 -2.82 3.76 -5.07
N MET A 25 -2.55 5.04 -4.83
CA MET A 25 -2.37 5.58 -3.51
C MET A 25 -3.49 6.56 -3.20
N ASP A 26 -4.19 6.32 -2.09
CA ASP A 26 -5.26 7.19 -1.64
C ASP A 26 -4.85 7.91 -0.36
N TYR A 27 -4.54 9.19 -0.50
CA TYR A 27 -4.18 10.09 0.61
C TYR A 27 -5.39 10.64 1.36
N SER A 28 -6.62 10.28 0.96
CA SER A 28 -7.78 10.90 1.56
C SER A 28 -7.93 10.40 3.00
N SER A 29 -8.08 11.35 3.93
CA SER A 29 -8.52 11.17 5.32
C SER A 29 -9.95 10.62 5.43
N ARG A 30 -10.41 9.89 4.41
CA ARG A 30 -11.62 9.07 4.44
C ARG A 30 -11.29 7.85 5.28
N GLY A 31 -12.12 7.56 6.29
CA GLY A 31 -11.91 6.43 7.18
C GLY A 31 -11.67 5.11 6.44
N LEU A 32 -10.88 4.23 7.05
CA LEU A 32 -10.39 2.94 6.52
C LEU A 32 -11.45 2.15 5.73
N LYS A 33 -12.70 2.16 6.20
CA LYS A 33 -13.86 1.48 5.57
C LYS A 33 -14.14 1.96 4.15
N SER A 34 -13.97 3.27 3.89
CA SER A 34 -14.16 3.88 2.57
C SER A 34 -13.04 3.50 1.60
N GLN A 35 -11.79 3.54 2.07
CA GLN A 35 -10.61 3.12 1.30
C GLN A 35 -10.70 1.64 0.92
N MET A 36 -11.10 0.77 1.85
CA MET A 36 -11.34 -0.66 1.57
C MET A 36 -12.42 -0.88 0.50
N LYS A 37 -13.51 -0.12 0.55
CA LYS A 37 -14.59 -0.21 -0.46
C LYS A 37 -14.10 0.24 -1.84
N LYS A 38 -13.22 1.25 -1.90
CA LYS A 38 -12.58 1.71 -3.15
C LYS A 38 -11.64 0.64 -3.70
N ALA A 39 -10.78 0.07 -2.86
CA ALA A 39 -9.87 -1.01 -3.26
C ALA A 39 -10.63 -2.23 -3.80
N GLY A 40 -11.75 -2.59 -3.16
CA GLY A 40 -12.64 -3.64 -3.65
C GLY A 40 -13.27 -3.29 -5.01
N ARG A 41 -13.72 -2.05 -5.21
CA ARG A 41 -14.25 -1.58 -6.51
C ARG A 41 -13.20 -1.56 -7.63
N LEU A 42 -11.96 -1.27 -7.29
CA LEU A 42 -10.82 -1.30 -8.22
C LEU A 42 -10.37 -2.73 -8.56
N GLY A 43 -10.94 -3.75 -7.93
CA GLY A 43 -10.53 -5.14 -8.14
C GLY A 43 -9.13 -5.45 -7.59
N ALA A 44 -8.66 -4.67 -6.59
CA ALA A 44 -7.36 -4.88 -6.00
C ALA A 44 -7.29 -6.26 -5.32
N ARG A 45 -6.38 -7.13 -5.77
CA ARG A 45 -6.16 -8.44 -5.13
C ARG A 45 -5.51 -8.29 -3.74
N LYS A 46 -4.58 -7.36 -3.62
CA LYS A 46 -3.84 -7.06 -2.40
C LYS A 46 -3.94 -5.58 -2.10
N VAL A 47 -4.08 -5.23 -0.84
CA VAL A 47 -4.20 -3.86 -0.36
C VAL A 47 -3.19 -3.65 0.75
N LEU A 48 -2.21 -2.78 0.51
CA LEU A 48 -1.27 -2.37 1.53
C LEU A 48 -1.86 -1.21 2.32
N ILE A 49 -2.01 -1.38 3.63
CA ILE A 49 -2.48 -0.38 4.57
C ILE A 49 -1.25 0.17 5.29
N VAL A 50 -1.02 1.46 5.14
CA VAL A 50 0.10 2.17 5.78
C VAL A 50 -0.47 3.40 6.46
N GLY A 51 -0.49 3.40 7.79
CA GLY A 51 -0.76 4.58 8.61
C GLY A 51 0.54 5.33 8.96
N GLU A 52 0.41 6.35 9.81
CA GLU A 52 1.56 7.15 10.28
C GLU A 52 2.50 6.31 11.16
N ASP A 53 1.96 5.44 12.01
CA ASP A 53 2.73 4.53 12.86
C ASP A 53 3.46 3.46 12.02
N GLU A 54 2.75 2.82 11.07
CA GLU A 54 3.32 1.84 10.13
C GLU A 54 4.48 2.41 9.32
N LEU A 55 4.32 3.65 8.84
CA LEU A 55 5.35 4.31 8.06
C LEU A 55 6.58 4.65 8.90
N THR A 56 6.36 5.08 10.15
CA THR A 56 7.45 5.34 11.11
C THR A 56 8.19 4.04 11.45
N SER A 57 7.46 2.94 11.54
CA SER A 57 8.02 1.59 11.75
C SER A 57 8.66 0.98 10.50
N GLY A 58 8.42 1.52 9.30
CA GLY A 58 8.82 0.89 8.02
C GLY A 58 8.04 -0.40 7.68
N LYS A 59 6.93 -0.68 8.37
CA LYS A 59 6.15 -1.91 8.22
C LYS A 59 4.69 -1.57 7.95
N GLY A 60 4.10 -2.17 6.93
CA GLY A 60 2.68 -1.99 6.60
C GLY A 60 1.90 -3.28 6.79
N ILE A 61 0.57 -3.17 6.78
CA ILE A 61 -0.30 -4.34 6.79
C ILE A 61 -0.75 -4.65 5.37
N LEU A 62 -0.35 -5.79 4.84
CA LEU A 62 -0.85 -6.30 3.58
C LEU A 62 -2.10 -7.12 3.83
N ARG A 63 -3.21 -6.64 3.26
CA ARG A 63 -4.47 -7.34 3.26
C ARG A 63 -4.73 -7.98 1.91
N ASP A 64 -4.88 -9.29 1.90
CA ASP A 64 -5.34 -10.01 0.73
C ASP A 64 -6.87 -9.97 0.70
N MET A 65 -7.44 -9.39 -0.36
CA MET A 65 -8.89 -9.22 -0.48
C MET A 65 -9.61 -10.51 -0.87
N ALA A 66 -8.89 -11.48 -1.45
CA ALA A 66 -9.45 -12.78 -1.83
C ALA A 66 -9.56 -13.70 -0.60
N THR A 67 -8.51 -13.78 0.21
CA THR A 67 -8.47 -14.64 1.41
C THR A 67 -8.90 -13.93 2.69
N ARG A 68 -9.03 -12.59 2.65
CA ARG A 68 -9.26 -11.70 3.81
C ARG A 68 -8.18 -11.81 4.89
N LYS A 69 -7.02 -12.40 4.59
CA LYS A 69 -5.87 -12.44 5.49
C LYS A 69 -5.20 -11.09 5.54
N GLN A 70 -4.68 -10.75 6.72
CA GLN A 70 -3.90 -9.55 6.98
C GLN A 70 -2.57 -10.02 7.55
N GLU A 71 -1.48 -9.59 6.94
CA GLU A 71 -0.12 -9.92 7.33
C GLU A 71 0.70 -8.62 7.46
N GLU A 72 1.52 -8.54 8.51
CA GLU A 72 2.47 -7.45 8.67
C GLU A 72 3.67 -7.73 7.76
N VAL A 73 4.00 -6.77 6.90
CA VAL A 73 5.07 -6.90 5.90
C VAL A 73 5.94 -5.65 5.93
N GLN A 74 7.23 -5.82 5.67
CA GLN A 74 8.09 -4.66 5.47
C GLN A 74 7.73 -3.97 4.17
N ILE A 75 7.63 -2.65 4.21
CA ILE A 75 7.20 -1.90 3.03
C ILE A 75 8.27 -1.99 1.95
N GLU A 76 9.54 -1.97 2.32
CA GLU A 76 10.67 -2.22 1.41
C GLU A 76 10.59 -3.60 0.75
N ASP A 77 10.26 -4.65 1.52
CA ASP A 77 10.08 -5.99 0.96
C ASP A 77 8.94 -6.04 -0.04
N ILE A 78 7.84 -5.32 0.19
CA ILE A 78 6.72 -5.28 -0.75
C ILE A 78 7.11 -4.54 -2.02
N VAL A 79 7.80 -3.41 -1.88
CA VAL A 79 8.31 -2.62 -3.01
C VAL A 79 9.27 -3.46 -3.87
N ASN A 80 10.15 -4.23 -3.22
CA ASN A 80 11.11 -5.11 -3.89
C ASN A 80 10.47 -6.39 -4.45
N ASN A 81 9.59 -7.07 -3.70
CA ASN A 81 8.96 -8.33 -4.12
C ASN A 81 7.97 -8.14 -5.26
N LEU A 82 7.16 -7.07 -5.21
CA LEU A 82 6.19 -6.83 -6.27
C LEU A 82 6.91 -6.47 -7.58
N GLY A 83 7.99 -5.68 -7.51
CA GLY A 83 8.81 -5.31 -8.68
C GLY A 83 9.45 -6.48 -9.42
N GLN A 84 9.61 -7.64 -8.76
CA GLN A 84 10.28 -8.81 -9.35
C GLN A 84 9.34 -9.87 -9.94
N ARG A 85 8.03 -9.75 -9.73
CA ARG A 85 7.06 -10.68 -10.32
C ARG A 85 6.50 -10.11 -11.64
N THR A 86 7.35 -10.13 -12.67
CA THR A 86 6.90 -10.09 -14.08
C THR A 86 6.39 -11.46 -14.49
#